data_AF-A0A2M8TZU5-F1
#
_entry.id   AF-A0A2M8TZU5-F1
#
_cell.length_a   1.000
_cell.length_b   1.000
_cell.length_c   1.000
_cell.angle_alpha   90.00
_cell.angle_beta   90.00
_cell.angle_gamma   90.00
#
_symmetry.space_group_name_H-M   'P 1'
#
loop_
_entity.id
_entity.type
_entity.pdbx_description
1 polymer ?
#
loop_
_entity_poly.entity_id
_entity_poly.type
_entity_poly.pdbx_seq_one_letter_code
_entity_poly.pdbx_strand_id
1 'polypeptide(L)'
;MAKPEKAKFIKAPQALRQKAVNFQTGVDLTLTDEVRSRIEAVITESADAFSKDVLDKLREMRVQVKAAEDDPLSRIFILTTISELAFDIKGMGGTFGYPLLSHLAKSLKDFIAELALPNEAQLEVISIHVDAMYVVLAQGVRGMTDRLQKDLLDNLGIAVSKVRDPV
;
A
#
# COMPACT_ATOMS: atom_id res chain seq x y z
N MET A 1 43.23 -4.29 -26.05
CA MET A 1 42.66 -5.40 -25.25
C MET A 1 42.80 -5.03 -23.77
N ALA A 2 41.72 -4.61 -23.12
CA ALA A 2 41.73 -4.22 -21.70
C ALA A 2 41.07 -5.32 -20.84
N LYS A 3 41.72 -5.68 -19.73
CA LYS A 3 41.32 -6.73 -18.77
C LYS A 3 39.99 -6.41 -18.05
N PRO A 4 39.18 -7.41 -17.66
CA PRO A 4 37.99 -7.18 -16.85
C PRO A 4 38.36 -6.99 -15.37
N GLU A 5 37.93 -5.88 -14.79
CA GLU A 5 38.10 -5.59 -13.37
C GLU A 5 37.03 -6.36 -12.56
N LYS A 6 37.47 -7.11 -11.54
CA LYS A 6 36.62 -7.97 -10.73
C LYS A 6 35.71 -7.13 -9.83
N ALA A 7 34.40 -7.28 -9.98
CA ALA A 7 33.40 -6.67 -9.11
C ALA A 7 33.64 -7.12 -7.65
N LYS A 8 33.93 -6.16 -6.76
CA LYS A 8 34.04 -6.38 -5.32
C LYS A 8 32.66 -6.23 -4.70
N PHE A 9 32.14 -7.31 -4.11
CA PHE A 9 30.94 -7.28 -3.28
C PHE A 9 31.23 -6.53 -1.99
N ILE A 10 30.77 -5.28 -1.89
CA ILE A 10 30.76 -4.54 -0.63
C ILE A 10 29.54 -5.04 0.15
N LYS A 11 29.78 -5.82 1.22
CA LYS A 11 28.73 -6.14 2.20
C LYS A 11 28.23 -4.84 2.80
N ALA A 12 26.94 -4.55 2.63
CA ALA A 12 26.31 -3.37 3.18
C ALA A 12 26.60 -3.26 4.71
N PRO A 13 26.97 -2.08 5.22
CA PRO A 13 27.29 -1.89 6.63
C PRO A 13 26.08 -2.25 7.51
N GLN A 14 26.33 -3.05 8.56
CA GLN A 14 25.32 -3.52 9.53
C GLN A 14 24.54 -2.39 10.24
N ALA A 15 24.90 -1.12 10.04
CA ALA A 15 24.24 0.05 10.60
C ALA A 15 22.88 0.37 9.96
N LEU A 16 22.63 -0.02 8.70
CA LEU A 16 21.32 0.19 8.04
C LEU A 16 20.25 -0.82 8.49
N ARG A 17 20.66 -1.91 9.15
CA ARG A 17 19.74 -2.85 9.83
C ARG A 17 19.24 -2.36 11.19
N GLN A 18 19.79 -1.27 11.72
CA GLN A 18 19.46 -0.79 13.07
C GLN A 18 18.48 0.39 13.10
N LYS A 19 18.02 0.89 11.95
CA LYS A 19 17.03 1.99 11.89
C LYS A 19 15.81 1.72 11.02
N ALA A 20 15.70 0.52 10.47
CA ALA A 20 14.50 0.05 9.81
C ALA A 20 14.14 -1.31 10.42
N VAL A 21 12.85 -1.48 10.71
CA VAL A 21 12.22 -2.75 11.08
C VAL A 21 12.46 -3.17 12.53
N ASN A 22 11.48 -2.88 13.39
CA ASN A 22 11.23 -3.74 14.54
C ASN A 22 10.64 -5.04 13.96
N PHE A 23 11.49 -6.06 13.80
CA PHE A 23 11.24 -7.35 13.14
C PHE A 23 10.13 -8.22 13.75
N GLN A 24 9.34 -7.69 14.68
CA GLN A 24 8.24 -8.38 15.35
C GLN A 24 6.88 -7.67 15.23
N THR A 25 6.85 -6.40 14.82
CA THR A 25 5.59 -5.63 14.70
C THR A 25 5.62 -4.68 13.51
N GLY A 26 6.38 -5.02 12.45
CA GLY A 26 6.21 -4.37 11.14
C GLY A 26 4.71 -4.30 10.92
N VAL A 27 4.20 -3.05 10.88
CA VAL A 27 2.84 -2.70 11.32
C VAL A 27 1.91 -3.88 11.07
N ASP A 28 1.42 -4.50 12.15
CA ASP A 28 0.52 -5.65 12.10
C ASP A 28 -0.83 -5.20 11.54
N LEU A 29 -0.79 -4.89 10.26
CA LEU A 29 -1.93 -4.61 9.41
C LEU A 29 -2.23 -5.83 8.55
N THR A 30 -1.85 -7.03 9.02
CA THR A 30 -2.83 -8.09 8.86
C THR A 30 -4.13 -7.56 9.46
N LEU A 31 -5.24 -7.61 8.72
CA LEU A 31 -6.56 -7.10 9.14
C LEU A 31 -6.86 -7.60 10.55
N THR A 32 -6.47 -6.83 11.57
CA THR A 32 -6.61 -7.23 12.96
C THR A 32 -8.09 -7.43 13.22
N ASP A 33 -8.43 -8.30 14.17
CA ASP A 33 -9.85 -8.57 14.46
C ASP A 33 -10.60 -7.27 14.82
N GLU A 34 -9.90 -6.28 15.40
CA GLU A 34 -10.43 -4.95 15.65
C GLU A 34 -10.72 -4.17 14.34
N VAL A 35 -9.76 -4.08 13.42
CA VAL A 35 -9.96 -3.38 12.13
C VAL A 35 -11.07 -4.07 11.34
N ARG A 36 -11.11 -5.41 11.34
CA ARG A 36 -12.16 -6.19 10.68
C ARG A 36 -13.55 -5.89 11.25
N SER A 37 -13.69 -5.94 12.58
CA SER A 37 -14.96 -5.64 13.25
C SER A 37 -15.44 -4.21 12.96
N ARG A 38 -14.52 -3.24 12.92
CA ARG A 38 -14.84 -1.85 12.55
C ARG A 38 -15.30 -1.73 11.09
N ILE A 39 -14.67 -2.44 10.16
CA ILE A 39 -15.12 -2.46 8.76
C ILE A 39 -16.54 -3.02 8.66
N GLU A 40 -16.83 -4.13 9.34
CA GLU A 40 -18.16 -4.74 9.37
C GLU A 40 -19.21 -3.78 9.94
N ALA A 41 -18.85 -3.05 11.02
CA ALA A 41 -19.69 -2.02 11.60
C ALA A 41 -19.93 -0.86 10.62
N VAL A 42 -18.90 -0.33 9.95
CA VAL A 42 -19.03 0.74 8.96
C VAL A 42 -19.95 0.31 7.81
N ILE A 43 -19.85 -0.94 7.35
CA ILE A 43 -20.72 -1.46 6.27
C ILE A 43 -22.16 -1.58 6.74
N THR A 44 -22.37 -2.07 7.96
CA THR A 44 -23.71 -2.27 8.54
C THR A 44 -24.38 -0.95 8.87
N GLU A 45 -23.64 -0.02 9.47
CA GLU A 45 -24.11 1.31 9.89
C GLU A 45 -24.32 2.23 8.69
N SER A 46 -23.40 2.21 7.73
CA SER A 46 -23.51 3.09 6.55
C SER A 46 -24.51 2.56 5.52
N ALA A 47 -24.80 1.25 5.49
CA ALA A 47 -25.59 0.58 4.44
C ALA A 47 -25.26 1.05 3.00
N ASP A 48 -24.05 1.56 2.80
CA ASP A 48 -23.70 2.42 1.68
C ASP A 48 -22.99 1.56 0.65
N ALA A 49 -23.55 1.46 -0.56
CA ALA A 49 -23.00 0.67 -1.66
C ALA A 49 -21.52 0.99 -1.90
N PHE A 50 -21.12 2.25 -1.69
CA PHE A 50 -19.74 2.72 -1.73
C PHE A 50 -18.80 1.90 -0.82
N SER A 51 -19.11 1.75 0.47
CA SER A 51 -18.19 1.12 1.43
C SER A 51 -18.01 -0.36 1.12
N LYS A 52 -19.07 -0.99 0.63
CA LYS A 52 -19.04 -2.38 0.16
C LYS A 52 -18.18 -2.52 -1.10
N ASP A 53 -18.38 -1.65 -2.08
CA ASP A 53 -17.62 -1.69 -3.34
C ASP A 53 -16.13 -1.43 -3.12
N VAL A 54 -15.77 -0.49 -2.25
CA VAL A 54 -14.36 -0.27 -1.84
C VAL A 54 -13.81 -1.51 -1.15
N LEU A 55 -14.54 -2.11 -0.20
CA LEU A 55 -14.10 -3.30 0.50
C LEU A 55 -13.84 -4.47 -0.46
N ASP A 56 -14.75 -4.71 -1.40
CA ASP A 56 -14.63 -5.81 -2.35
C ASP A 56 -13.40 -5.62 -3.27
N LYS A 57 -13.10 -4.38 -3.67
CA LYS A 57 -11.86 -4.06 -4.40
C LYS A 57 -10.60 -4.26 -3.56
N LEU A 58 -10.61 -3.87 -2.28
CA LEU A 58 -9.47 -4.09 -1.39
C LEU A 58 -9.21 -5.58 -1.14
N ARG A 59 -10.28 -6.39 -1.06
CA ARG A 59 -10.18 -7.85 -0.96
C ARG A 59 -9.55 -8.44 -2.22
N GLU A 60 -9.97 -7.96 -3.39
CA GLU A 60 -9.38 -8.39 -4.66
C GLU A 60 -7.89 -8.04 -4.72
N MET A 61 -7.50 -6.82 -4.32
CA MET A 61 -6.07 -6.45 -4.25
C MET A 61 -5.28 -7.40 -3.34
N ARG A 62 -5.84 -7.79 -2.19
CA ARG A 62 -5.22 -8.76 -1.27
C ARG A 62 -5.01 -10.13 -1.91
N VAL A 63 -5.99 -10.61 -2.68
CA VAL A 63 -5.87 -11.87 -3.43
C VAL A 63 -4.73 -11.77 -4.45
N GLN A 64 -4.64 -10.67 -5.19
CA GLN A 64 -3.57 -10.46 -6.17
C GLN A 64 -2.19 -10.40 -5.53
N VAL A 65 -2.03 -9.66 -4.43
CA VAL A 65 -0.75 -9.60 -3.68
C VAL A 65 -0.35 -10.99 -3.21
N LYS A 66 -1.29 -11.76 -2.64
CA LYS A 66 -1.03 -13.10 -2.15
C LYS A 66 -0.59 -14.06 -3.27
N ALA A 67 -1.26 -13.99 -4.44
CA ALA A 67 -0.87 -14.78 -5.60
C ALA A 67 0.56 -14.46 -6.07
N ALA A 68 0.96 -13.19 -6.04
CA ALA A 68 2.31 -12.75 -6.40
C ALA A 68 3.40 -13.11 -5.36
N GLU A 69 3.02 -13.24 -4.09
CA GLU A 69 3.88 -13.77 -3.03
C GLU A 69 4.12 -15.28 -3.22
N ASP A 70 3.07 -16.03 -3.53
CA ASP A 70 3.11 -17.49 -3.68
C ASP A 70 3.76 -17.93 -5.00
N ASP A 71 3.56 -17.17 -6.08
CA ASP A 71 4.10 -17.46 -7.41
C ASP A 71 4.81 -16.24 -8.03
N PRO A 72 6.15 -16.27 -8.16
CA PRO A 72 6.90 -15.21 -8.82
C PRO A 72 6.49 -14.94 -10.28
N LEU A 73 5.93 -15.92 -11.00
CA LEU A 73 5.48 -15.74 -12.39
C LEU A 73 4.22 -14.87 -12.46
N SER A 74 3.40 -14.89 -11.41
CA SER A 74 2.17 -14.10 -11.31
C SER A 74 2.43 -12.61 -11.09
N ARG A 75 3.63 -12.24 -10.62
CA ARG A 75 4.01 -10.86 -10.23
C ARG A 75 3.84 -9.81 -11.32
N ILE A 76 4.00 -10.18 -12.59
CA ILE A 76 3.86 -9.22 -13.70
C ILE A 76 2.38 -8.89 -13.98
N PHE A 77 1.49 -9.85 -13.75
CA PHE A 77 0.07 -9.70 -14.07
C PHE A 77 -0.69 -8.87 -13.02
N ILE A 78 -0.22 -8.89 -11.77
CA ILE A 78 -0.90 -8.19 -10.68
C ILE A 78 -0.83 -6.66 -10.79
N LEU A 79 0.21 -6.11 -11.44
CA LEU A 79 0.43 -4.67 -11.49
C LEU A 79 -0.71 -3.94 -12.20
N THR A 80 -1.15 -4.47 -13.35
CA THR A 80 -2.27 -3.89 -14.11
C THR A 80 -3.56 -3.95 -13.29
N THR A 81 -3.89 -5.12 -12.73
CA THR A 81 -5.11 -5.31 -11.94
C THR A 81 -5.14 -4.41 -10.71
N ILE A 82 -4.05 -4.35 -9.93
CA ILE A 82 -4.00 -3.49 -8.74
C ILE A 82 -4.05 -2.00 -9.13
N SER A 83 -3.40 -1.61 -10.23
CA SER A 83 -3.47 -0.23 -10.74
C SER A 83 -4.91 0.18 -11.13
N GLU A 84 -5.67 -0.71 -11.76
CA GLU A 84 -7.08 -0.47 -12.13
C GLU A 84 -7.97 -0.36 -10.88
N LEU A 85 -7.84 -1.30 -9.95
CA LEU A 85 -8.58 -1.27 -8.68
C LEU A 85 -8.26 0.01 -7.88
N ALA A 86 -7.00 0.45 -7.88
CA ALA A 86 -6.58 1.68 -7.23
C ALA A 86 -7.15 2.93 -7.93
N PHE A 87 -7.22 2.92 -9.27
CA PHE A 87 -7.87 4.00 -10.00
C PHE A 87 -9.36 4.13 -9.65
N ASP A 88 -10.07 3.02 -9.53
CA ASP A 88 -11.48 3.02 -9.16
C ASP A 88 -11.69 3.52 -7.72
N ILE A 89 -10.91 3.00 -6.76
CA ILE A 89 -10.95 3.45 -5.36
C ILE A 89 -10.64 4.95 -5.26
N LYS A 90 -9.69 5.45 -6.06
CA LYS A 90 -9.41 6.88 -6.13
C LYS A 90 -10.63 7.68 -6.56
N GLY A 91 -11.30 7.27 -7.63
CA GLY A 91 -12.50 7.92 -8.15
C GLY A 91 -13.62 7.94 -7.11
N MET A 92 -13.92 6.76 -6.53
CA MET A 92 -14.94 6.63 -5.50
C MET A 92 -14.64 7.49 -4.27
N GLY A 93 -13.40 7.46 -3.75
CA GLY A 93 -13.04 8.29 -2.61
C GLY A 93 -13.23 9.79 -2.86
N GLY A 94 -13.02 10.26 -4.10
CA GLY A 94 -13.20 11.66 -4.47
C GLY A 94 -14.68 12.04 -4.54
N THR A 95 -15.50 11.16 -5.12
CA THR A 95 -16.95 11.35 -5.24
C THR A 95 -17.66 11.30 -3.90
N PHE A 96 -17.25 10.39 -3.00
CA PHE A 96 -17.94 10.15 -1.73
C PHE A 96 -17.32 10.88 -0.51
N GLY A 97 -16.33 11.76 -0.73
CA GLY A 97 -15.79 12.62 0.34
C GLY A 97 -14.80 11.93 1.28
N TYR A 98 -14.04 10.95 0.76
CA TYR A 98 -12.95 10.24 1.43
C TYR A 98 -11.60 10.60 0.79
N PRO A 99 -11.11 11.83 0.97
CA PRO A 99 -9.97 12.31 0.21
C PRO A 99 -8.67 11.59 0.61
N LEU A 100 -8.53 11.13 1.86
CA LEU A 100 -7.39 10.30 2.27
C LEU A 100 -7.35 8.95 1.53
N LEU A 101 -8.51 8.31 1.34
CA LEU A 101 -8.63 7.09 0.56
C LEU A 101 -8.20 7.34 -0.90
N SER A 102 -8.64 8.46 -1.49
CA SER A 102 -8.22 8.84 -2.85
C SER A 102 -6.73 9.08 -2.98
N HIS A 103 -6.12 9.71 -1.98
CA HIS A 103 -4.68 9.96 -1.97
C HIS A 103 -3.88 8.67 -1.86
N LEU A 104 -4.26 7.74 -0.98
CA LEU A 104 -3.61 6.44 -0.84
C LEU A 104 -3.69 5.64 -2.14
N ALA A 105 -4.86 5.62 -2.76
CA ALA A 105 -5.08 4.91 -4.02
C ALA A 105 -4.27 5.54 -5.17
N LYS A 106 -4.16 6.88 -5.22
CA LYS A 106 -3.27 7.56 -6.17
C LYS A 106 -1.80 7.20 -5.91
N SER A 107 -1.34 7.23 -4.66
CA SER A 107 0.03 6.89 -4.27
C SER A 107 0.40 5.47 -4.73
N LEU A 108 -0.50 4.50 -4.47
CA LEU A 108 -0.32 3.12 -4.91
C LEU A 108 -0.21 3.02 -6.44
N LYS A 109 -1.08 3.69 -7.17
CA LYS A 109 -1.05 3.71 -8.64
C LYS A 109 0.27 4.30 -9.17
N ASP A 110 0.72 5.41 -8.60
CA ASP A 110 1.97 6.05 -9.03
C ASP A 110 3.18 5.16 -8.73
N PHE A 111 3.19 4.49 -7.57
CA PHE A 111 4.22 3.51 -7.22
C PHE A 111 4.26 2.35 -8.22
N ILE A 112 3.11 1.77 -8.54
CA ILE A 112 3.00 0.66 -9.50
C ILE A 112 3.43 1.06 -10.91
N ALA A 113 3.16 2.30 -11.33
CA ALA A 113 3.50 2.78 -12.67
C ALA A 113 5.02 2.81 -12.94
N GLU A 114 5.85 2.82 -11.89
CA GLU A 114 7.31 2.78 -11.99
C GLU A 114 7.86 1.32 -12.01
N LEU A 115 7.01 0.30 -11.87
CA LEU A 115 7.41 -1.10 -11.76
C LEU A 115 7.23 -1.87 -13.07
N ALA A 116 8.23 -2.67 -13.45
CA ALA A 116 8.13 -3.66 -14.52
C ALA A 116 7.83 -5.06 -13.97
N LEU A 117 8.49 -5.44 -12.88
CA LEU A 117 8.29 -6.69 -12.16
C LEU A 117 8.60 -6.44 -10.68
N PRO A 118 7.62 -6.59 -9.76
CA PRO A 118 7.85 -6.29 -8.35
C PRO A 118 8.73 -7.37 -7.69
N ASN A 119 9.70 -6.94 -6.90
CA ASN A 119 10.40 -7.80 -5.95
C ASN A 119 9.61 -7.93 -4.63
N GLU A 120 10.10 -8.74 -3.69
CA GLU A 120 9.41 -8.98 -2.40
C GLU A 120 9.18 -7.70 -1.60
N ALA A 121 10.18 -6.82 -1.50
CA ALA A 121 10.04 -5.55 -0.80
C ALA A 121 9.02 -4.63 -1.48
N GLN A 122 8.93 -4.66 -2.81
CA GLN A 122 7.94 -3.89 -3.56
C GLN A 122 6.53 -4.47 -3.40
N LEU A 123 6.38 -5.80 -3.31
CA LEU A 123 5.11 -6.44 -2.94
C LEU A 123 4.67 -6.06 -1.52
N GLU A 124 5.61 -5.98 -0.58
CA GLU A 124 5.34 -5.51 0.78
C GLU A 124 4.87 -4.05 0.79
N VAL A 125 5.47 -3.18 -0.02
CA VAL A 125 5.00 -1.79 -0.17
C VAL A 125 3.57 -1.74 -0.72
N ILE A 126 3.23 -2.58 -1.70
CA ILE A 126 1.86 -2.69 -2.23
C ILE A 126 0.91 -3.13 -1.11
N SER A 127 1.28 -4.18 -0.36
CA SER A 127 0.54 -4.72 0.78
C SER A 127 0.22 -3.62 1.81
N ILE A 128 1.22 -2.80 2.19
CA ILE A 128 1.06 -1.69 3.14
C ILE A 128 0.06 -0.63 2.63
N HIS A 129 0.06 -0.32 1.33
CA HIS A 129 -0.92 0.62 0.77
C HIS A 129 -2.35 0.07 0.88
N VAL A 130 -2.54 -1.21 0.57
CA VAL A 130 -3.85 -1.88 0.67
C VAL A 130 -4.36 -1.83 2.11
N ASP A 131 -3.49 -2.08 3.07
CA ASP A 131 -3.83 -2.01 4.49
C ASP A 131 -4.16 -0.61 4.98
N ALA A 132 -3.39 0.38 4.57
CA ALA A 132 -3.69 1.76 4.90
C ALA A 132 -5.08 2.13 4.41
N MET A 133 -5.49 1.68 3.22
CA MET A 133 -6.84 1.90 2.71
C MET A 133 -7.91 1.17 3.52
N TYR A 134 -7.65 -0.06 3.99
CA TYR A 134 -8.53 -0.76 4.93
C TYR A 134 -8.74 0.02 6.22
N VAL A 135 -7.67 0.55 6.81
CA VAL A 135 -7.75 1.36 8.04
C VAL A 135 -8.57 2.62 7.83
N VAL A 136 -8.34 3.33 6.73
CA VAL A 136 -9.08 4.56 6.41
C VAL A 136 -10.57 4.27 6.22
N LEU A 137 -10.91 3.16 5.56
CA LEU A 137 -12.29 2.70 5.42
C LEU A 137 -12.89 2.35 6.80
N ALA A 138 -12.17 1.58 7.63
CA ALA A 138 -12.59 1.15 8.96
C ALA A 138 -12.83 2.31 9.94
N GLN A 139 -12.00 3.36 9.83
CA GLN A 139 -12.12 4.56 10.63
C GLN A 139 -13.23 5.49 10.13
N GLY A 140 -13.83 5.21 8.97
CA GLY A 140 -14.91 6.01 8.41
C GLY A 140 -14.51 7.47 8.20
N VAL A 141 -13.23 7.72 7.89
CA VAL A 141 -12.66 9.08 7.83
C VAL A 141 -13.29 9.86 6.67
N ARG A 142 -14.41 10.52 6.97
CA ARG A 142 -15.11 11.46 6.10
C ARG A 142 -14.70 12.87 6.49
N GLY A 143 -14.34 13.70 5.53
CA GLY A 143 -14.17 15.15 5.76
C GLY A 143 -13.12 15.54 6.83
N MET A 144 -11.89 15.00 6.76
CA MET A 144 -10.77 15.60 7.49
C MET A 144 -10.56 17.05 7.03
N THR A 145 -10.36 17.97 7.98
CA THR A 145 -9.90 19.33 7.64
C THR A 145 -8.55 19.25 6.93
N ASP A 146 -8.34 20.08 5.91
CA ASP A 146 -7.16 20.11 5.03
C ASP A 146 -5.81 19.97 5.75
N ARG A 147 -5.70 20.49 6.98
CA ARG A 147 -4.49 20.43 7.83
C ARG A 147 -4.12 19.01 8.28
N LEU A 148 -5.06 18.26 8.85
CA LEU A 148 -4.80 16.91 9.36
C LEU A 148 -4.51 15.94 8.22
N GLN A 149 -5.19 16.16 7.09
CA GLN A 149 -4.96 15.39 5.88
C GLN A 149 -3.57 15.62 5.31
N LYS A 150 -3.11 16.88 5.29
CA LYS A 150 -1.76 17.24 4.86
C LYS A 150 -0.69 16.62 5.75
N ASP A 151 -0.84 16.70 7.08
CA ASP A 151 0.15 16.15 8.01
C ASP A 151 0.29 14.61 7.89
N LEU A 152 -0.81 13.90 7.65
CA LEU A 152 -0.78 12.45 7.41
C LEU A 152 -0.13 12.09 6.06
N LEU A 153 -0.44 12.85 5.02
CA LEU A 153 0.13 12.65 3.68
C LEU A 153 1.62 12.98 3.64
N ASP A 154 2.05 14.02 4.35
CA ASP A 154 3.46 14.38 4.47
C ASP A 154 4.23 13.26 5.20
N ASN A 155 3.66 12.70 6.27
CA ASN A 155 4.28 11.59 7.01
C ASN A 155 4.36 10.30 6.19
N LEU A 156 3.32 9.96 5.42
CA LEU A 156 3.35 8.79 4.55
C LEU A 156 4.28 9.00 3.34
N GLY A 157 4.30 10.20 2.75
CA GLY A 157 5.21 10.57 1.67
C GLY A 157 6.68 10.49 2.11
N ILE A 158 6.98 10.87 3.35
CA ILE A 158 8.31 10.69 3.97
C ILE A 158 8.64 9.20 4.15
N ALA A 159 7.67 8.36 4.48
CA ALA A 159 7.88 6.91 4.60
C ALA A 159 8.15 6.26 3.24
N VAL A 160 7.40 6.64 2.20
CA VAL A 160 7.56 6.12 0.82
C VAL A 160 8.87 6.60 0.18
N SER A 161 9.26 7.87 0.36
CA SER A 161 10.51 8.40 -0.20
C SER A 161 11.75 7.72 0.38
N LYS A 162 11.72 7.35 1.66
CA LYS A 162 12.80 6.58 2.32
C LYS A 162 12.98 5.16 1.78
N VAL A 163 11.98 4.61 1.09
CA VAL A 163 12.05 3.29 0.43
C VAL A 163 12.42 3.43 -1.06
N ARG A 164 12.23 4.61 -1.64
CA ARG A 164 12.46 4.90 -3.08
C ARG A 164 13.93 5.18 -3.41
N ASP A 165 14.73 5.64 -2.45
CA ASP A 165 16.17 5.84 -2.67
C ASP A 165 16.94 4.55 -2.36
N PRO A 166 17.55 3.89 -3.37
CA PRO A 166 18.44 2.78 -3.12
C PRO A 166 19.72 3.31 -2.46
N VAL A 167 20.12 2.69 -1.35
CA VAL A 167 21.55 2.64 -1.01
C VAL A 167 22.22 1.61 -1.91
#